data_AF-A0A535AH90-F1
#
_entry.id   AF-A0A535AH90-F1
#
_cell.length_a   1.000
_cell.length_b   1.000
_cell.length_c   1.000
_cell.angle_alpha   90.00
_cell.angle_beta   90.00
_cell.angle_gamma   90.00
#
_symmetry.space_group_name_H-M   'P 1'
#
loop_
_entity.id
_entity.type
_entity.pdbx_description
1 polymer ?
#
loop_
_entity_poly.entity_id
_entity_poly.type
_entity_poly.pdbx_seq_one_letter_code
_entity_poly.pdbx_strand_id
1 'polypeptide(L)'
;MIERTLTTRELNRALLARQSRMRNFRRDALTEALQQRRVIQGTLLRSTIHMVSARDYWLFHAATRSSRQDWWRRVTRHQISERDMDAAVRALREQLAKGPRRADELKRILAERGLPAFAFGGVAQWLEMVRVPPSGTWEQRRADLYGLADAWIRPAAHNESAGLEHQRNVAPTLPRRKGKGAH
;
A
#
# COMPACT_ATOMS: atom_id res chain seq x y z
N MET A 1 -10.57 24.18 7.99
CA MET A 1 -10.27 23.32 6.83
C MET A 1 -10.14 24.25 5.64
N ILE A 2 -8.93 24.48 5.10
CA ILE A 2 -8.74 25.40 3.96
C ILE A 2 -8.69 24.53 2.70
N GLU A 3 -9.82 24.35 2.03
CA GLU A 3 -9.81 23.84 0.66
C GLU A 3 -9.14 24.88 -0.25
N ARG A 4 -8.12 24.44 -0.99
CA ARG A 4 -7.42 25.27 -1.97
C ARG A 4 -7.86 24.87 -3.37
N THR A 5 -8.44 25.81 -4.10
CA THR A 5 -8.74 25.66 -5.53
C THR A 5 -7.48 25.96 -6.35
N LEU A 6 -7.05 25.00 -7.18
CA LEU A 6 -5.96 25.22 -8.15
C LEU A 6 -6.48 26.02 -9.34
N THR A 7 -5.68 26.95 -9.85
CA THR A 7 -5.96 27.54 -11.16
C THR A 7 -5.72 26.50 -12.26
N THR A 8 -6.45 26.60 -13.37
CA THR A 8 -6.27 25.72 -14.54
C THR A 8 -4.82 25.66 -15.03
N ARG A 9 -4.08 26.78 -14.95
CA ARG A 9 -2.68 26.87 -15.35
C ARG A 9 -1.73 26.11 -14.41
N GLU A 10 -2.01 26.10 -13.11
CA GLU A 10 -1.23 25.32 -12.13
C GLU A 10 -1.53 23.83 -12.24
N LEU A 11 -2.81 23.49 -12.45
CA LEU A 11 -3.23 22.12 -12.72
C LEU A 11 -2.55 21.58 -14.00
N ASN A 12 -2.57 22.35 -15.09
CA ASN A 12 -1.93 21.96 -16.35
C ASN A 12 -0.43 21.79 -16.21
N ARG A 13 0.27 22.64 -15.43
CA ARG A 13 1.70 22.47 -15.17
C ARG A 13 2.01 21.23 -14.35
N ALA A 14 1.21 20.92 -13.33
CA ALA A 14 1.36 19.69 -12.56
C ALA A 14 1.13 18.44 -13.42
N LEU A 15 0.11 18.47 -14.30
CA LEU A 15 -0.18 17.40 -15.24
C LEU A 15 0.96 17.22 -16.27
N LEU A 16 1.46 18.31 -16.86
CA LEU A 16 2.58 18.28 -17.80
C LEU A 16 3.87 17.79 -17.14
N ALA A 17 4.20 18.26 -15.93
CA ALA A 17 5.38 17.79 -15.20
C ALA A 17 5.30 16.28 -14.89
N ARG A 18 4.12 15.78 -14.53
CA ARG A 18 3.87 14.34 -14.36
C ARG A 18 4.02 13.60 -15.69
N GLN A 19 3.42 14.10 -16.76
CA GLN A 19 3.45 13.46 -18.08
C GLN A 19 4.88 13.40 -18.63
N SER A 20 5.67 14.47 -18.49
CA SER A 20 7.08 14.49 -18.89
C SER A 20 7.93 13.47 -18.13
N ARG A 21 7.67 13.25 -16.83
CA ARG A 21 8.35 12.20 -16.05
C ARG A 21 7.97 10.78 -16.48
N MET A 22 6.78 10.60 -17.07
CA MET A 22 6.36 9.30 -17.61
C MET A 22 6.82 9.06 -19.05
N ARG A 23 7.26 10.09 -19.81
CA ARG A 23 7.70 9.92 -21.20
C ARG A 23 8.90 8.98 -21.37
N ASN A 24 9.78 8.90 -20.36
CA ASN A 24 10.94 7.99 -20.36
C ASN A 24 10.73 6.75 -19.48
N PHE A 25 9.48 6.46 -19.08
CA PHE A 25 9.18 5.31 -18.25
C PHE A 25 9.27 4.02 -19.09
N ARG A 26 10.25 3.17 -18.76
CA ARG A 26 10.39 1.83 -19.36
C ARG A 26 9.70 0.79 -18.50
N ARG A 27 8.83 -0.01 -19.10
CA ARG A 27 8.14 -1.13 -18.42
C ARG A 27 9.13 -2.14 -17.87
N ASP A 28 10.15 -2.48 -18.65
CA ASP A 28 11.23 -3.40 -18.23
C ASP A 28 11.94 -2.89 -16.98
N ALA A 29 12.19 -1.58 -16.90
CA ALA A 29 12.85 -0.98 -15.74
C ALA A 29 11.99 -1.07 -14.46
N LEU A 30 10.65 -1.02 -14.58
CA LEU A 30 9.77 -1.28 -13.44
C LEU A 30 9.76 -2.76 -13.06
N THR A 31 9.67 -3.66 -14.04
CA THR A 31 9.73 -5.11 -13.80
C THR A 31 11.04 -5.48 -13.09
N GLU A 32 12.17 -4.96 -13.57
CA GLU A 32 13.48 -5.13 -12.96
C GLU A 32 13.52 -4.54 -11.54
N ALA A 33 12.98 -3.33 -11.33
CA ALA A 33 12.94 -2.72 -10.01
C ALA A 33 12.08 -3.50 -9.01
N LEU A 34 11.00 -4.14 -9.45
CA LEU A 34 10.19 -5.05 -8.64
C LEU A 34 10.97 -6.32 -8.30
N GLN A 35 11.62 -6.95 -9.28
CA GLN A 35 12.44 -8.16 -9.11
C GLN A 35 13.63 -7.92 -8.17
N GLN A 36 14.30 -6.78 -8.30
CA GLN A 36 15.40 -6.33 -7.44
C GLN A 36 14.91 -5.77 -6.09
N ARG A 37 13.60 -5.82 -5.82
CA ARG A 37 12.98 -5.35 -4.57
C ARG A 37 13.23 -3.88 -4.25
N ARG A 38 13.52 -3.06 -5.27
CA ARG A 38 13.65 -1.59 -5.17
C ARG A 38 12.29 -0.90 -5.13
N VAL A 39 11.30 -1.50 -5.79
CA VAL A 39 9.89 -1.09 -5.74
C VAL A 39 9.09 -2.19 -5.06
N ILE A 40 8.19 -1.78 -4.16
CA ILE A 40 7.35 -2.66 -3.36
C ILE A 40 5.90 -2.36 -3.67
N GLN A 41 5.13 -3.42 -3.94
CA GLN A 41 3.70 -3.33 -4.16
C GLN A 41 2.95 -3.89 -2.96
N GLY A 42 2.07 -3.10 -2.37
CA GLY A 42 1.30 -3.50 -1.18
C GLY A 42 0.04 -2.69 -0.98
N THR A 43 -0.79 -3.09 -0.02
CA THR A 43 -1.99 -2.34 0.38
C THR A 43 -1.57 -1.20 1.30
N LEU A 44 -1.74 0.04 0.85
CA LEU A 44 -1.29 1.24 1.56
C LEU A 44 -2.42 2.30 1.59
N LEU A 45 -2.21 3.48 1.01
CA LEU A 45 -3.13 4.62 1.10
C LEU A 45 -4.56 4.23 0.73
N ARG A 46 -5.52 4.52 1.64
CA ARG A 46 -6.95 4.24 1.47
C ARG A 46 -7.29 2.76 1.22
N SER A 47 -6.51 1.84 1.79
CA SER A 47 -6.72 0.39 1.66
C SER A 47 -6.65 -0.12 0.20
N THR A 48 -6.01 0.63 -0.70
CA THR A 48 -5.79 0.23 -2.10
C THR A 48 -4.35 -0.20 -2.33
N ILE A 49 -4.10 -0.81 -3.49
CA ILE A 49 -2.77 -1.27 -3.90
C ILE A 49 -1.95 -0.08 -4.39
N HIS A 50 -0.73 0.07 -3.88
CA HIS A 50 0.23 1.09 -4.31
C HIS A 50 1.59 0.46 -4.58
N MET A 51 2.38 1.12 -5.43
CA MET A 51 3.79 0.83 -5.65
C MET A 51 4.61 1.98 -5.08
N VAL A 52 5.55 1.67 -4.20
CA VAL A 52 6.42 2.64 -3.51
C VAL A 52 7.86 2.15 -3.53
N SER A 53 8.83 3.03 -3.25
CA SER A 53 10.20 2.57 -3.06
C SER A 53 10.30 1.69 -1.81
N ALA A 54 11.27 0.77 -1.77
CA ALA A 54 11.53 -0.03 -0.58
C ALA A 54 11.86 0.83 0.66
N ARG A 55 12.48 1.99 0.45
CA ARG A 55 12.81 2.96 1.50
C ARG A 55 11.56 3.57 2.15
N ASP A 56 10.52 3.82 1.34
CA ASP A 56 9.33 4.54 1.80
C ASP A 56 8.22 3.60 2.29
N TYR A 57 8.30 2.31 1.97
CA TYR A 57 7.26 1.33 2.29
C TYR A 57 6.85 1.35 3.77
N TRP A 58 7.82 1.24 4.68
CA TRP A 58 7.55 1.16 6.11
C TRP A 58 6.94 2.46 6.67
N LEU A 59 7.33 3.61 6.12
CA LEU A 59 6.76 4.92 6.48
C LEU A 59 5.29 5.01 6.04
N PHE A 60 4.99 4.65 4.78
CA PHE A 60 3.59 4.63 4.30
C PHE A 60 2.74 3.59 5.02
N HIS A 61 3.32 2.42 5.35
CA HIS A 61 2.63 1.39 6.11
C HIS A 61 2.25 1.92 7.50
N ALA A 62 3.21 2.52 8.22
CA ALA A 62 2.98 3.12 9.54
C ALA A 62 1.95 4.26 9.48
N ALA A 63 2.03 5.14 8.48
CA ALA A 63 1.12 6.28 8.30
C ALA A 63 -0.35 5.86 8.12
N THR A 64 -0.59 4.68 7.56
CA THR A 64 -1.92 4.27 7.10
C THR A 64 -2.49 3.11 7.91
N ARG A 65 -1.73 2.47 8.80
CA ARG A 65 -2.16 1.27 9.53
C ARG A 65 -3.46 1.50 10.31
N SER A 66 -3.49 2.50 11.19
CA SER A 66 -4.64 2.79 12.07
C SER A 66 -5.89 3.09 11.24
N SER A 67 -5.79 4.04 10.29
CA SER A 67 -6.92 4.41 9.42
C SER A 67 -7.46 3.26 8.56
N ARG A 68 -6.59 2.35 8.08
CA ARG A 68 -7.01 1.14 7.34
C ARG A 68 -7.79 0.17 8.22
N GLN A 69 -7.32 -0.07 9.44
CA GLN A 69 -7.97 -0.96 10.40
C GLN A 69 -9.33 -0.40 10.86
N ASP A 70 -9.40 0.89 11.17
CA ASP A 70 -10.63 1.56 11.60
C ASP A 70 -11.68 1.56 10.48
N TRP A 71 -11.25 1.85 9.26
CA TRP A 71 -12.13 1.75 8.09
C TRP A 71 -12.68 0.33 7.93
N TRP A 72 -11.82 -0.70 8.00
CA TRP A 72 -12.25 -2.10 7.85
C TRP A 72 -13.21 -2.53 8.95
N ARG A 73 -12.91 -2.22 10.22
CA ARG A 73 -13.79 -2.49 11.36
C ARG A 73 -15.18 -1.90 11.14
N ARG A 74 -15.24 -0.63 10.73
CA ARG A 74 -16.51 0.07 10.50
C ARG A 74 -17.37 -0.59 9.42
N VAL A 75 -16.77 -1.03 8.31
CA VAL A 75 -17.50 -1.61 7.17
C VAL A 75 -17.84 -3.10 7.36
N THR A 76 -17.13 -3.81 8.24
CA THR A 76 -17.32 -5.25 8.46
C THR A 76 -17.90 -5.61 9.84
N ARG A 77 -18.27 -4.63 10.66
CA ARG A 77 -18.71 -4.80 12.07
C ARG A 77 -19.78 -5.88 12.33
N HIS A 78 -20.63 -6.19 11.35
CA HIS A 78 -21.69 -7.21 11.48
C HIS A 78 -21.40 -8.50 10.69
N GLN A 79 -20.24 -8.59 10.05
CA GLN A 79 -19.90 -9.69 9.13
C GLN A 79 -18.81 -10.61 9.68
N ILE A 80 -17.95 -10.09 10.56
CA ILE A 80 -16.86 -10.86 11.17
C ILE A 80 -16.55 -10.31 12.56
N SER A 81 -16.30 -11.22 13.51
CA SER A 81 -15.88 -10.84 14.86
C SER A 81 -14.40 -10.43 14.91
N GLU A 82 -14.00 -9.65 15.92
CA GLU A 82 -12.58 -9.33 16.11
C GLU A 82 -11.75 -10.60 16.33
N ARG A 83 -12.31 -11.58 17.06
CA ARG A 83 -11.67 -12.89 17.29
C ARG A 83 -11.41 -13.65 16.00
N ASP A 84 -12.36 -13.66 15.08
CA ASP A 84 -12.23 -14.33 13.78
C ASP A 84 -11.23 -13.61 12.87
N MET A 85 -11.22 -12.27 12.90
CA MET A 85 -10.19 -11.49 12.21
C MET A 85 -8.79 -11.79 12.75
N ASP A 86 -8.62 -11.84 14.07
CA ASP A 86 -7.35 -12.20 14.69
C ASP A 86 -6.92 -13.63 14.32
N ALA A 87 -7.86 -14.58 14.28
CA ALA A 87 -7.60 -15.94 13.82
C ALA A 87 -7.17 -15.97 12.34
N ALA A 88 -7.81 -15.18 11.48
CA ALA A 88 -7.45 -15.05 10.07
C ALA A 88 -6.03 -14.48 9.90
N VAL A 89 -5.69 -13.43 10.65
CA VAL A 89 -4.37 -12.79 10.61
C VAL A 89 -3.29 -13.76 11.05
N ARG A 90 -3.49 -14.49 12.17
CA ARG A 90 -2.54 -15.51 12.64
C ARG A 90 -2.36 -16.62 11.61
N ALA A 91 -3.46 -17.17 11.10
CA ALA A 91 -3.42 -18.26 10.12
C ALA A 91 -2.65 -17.87 8.85
N LEU A 92 -2.89 -16.67 8.30
CA LEU A 92 -2.18 -16.24 7.09
C LEU A 92 -0.73 -15.85 7.38
N ARG A 93 -0.42 -15.27 8.54
CA ARG A 93 0.97 -15.01 8.97
C ARG A 93 1.77 -16.30 9.04
N GLU A 94 1.25 -17.34 9.69
CA GLU A 94 1.89 -18.66 9.78
C GLU A 94 2.19 -19.26 8.40
N GLN A 95 1.28 -19.07 7.44
CA GLN A 95 1.44 -19.60 6.09
C GLN A 95 2.45 -18.82 5.27
N LEU A 96 2.39 -17.49 5.33
CA LEU A 96 3.32 -16.61 4.61
C LEU A 96 4.73 -16.63 5.21
N ALA A 97 4.88 -16.99 6.50
CA ALA A 97 6.18 -17.25 7.11
C ALA A 97 6.90 -18.46 6.50
N LYS A 98 6.17 -19.41 5.89
CA LYS A 98 6.73 -20.56 5.16
C LYS A 98 7.16 -20.21 3.73
N GLY A 99 6.82 -19.02 3.24
CA GLY A 99 7.13 -18.54 1.91
C GLY A 99 5.92 -17.94 1.17
N PRO A 100 6.13 -17.37 -0.02
CA PRO A 100 5.05 -16.72 -0.76
C PRO A 100 3.91 -17.67 -1.17
N ARG A 101 2.68 -17.18 -1.12
CA ARG A 101 1.47 -17.94 -1.50
C ARG A 101 0.51 -17.11 -2.34
N ARG A 102 -0.29 -17.79 -3.17
CA ARG A 102 -1.28 -17.15 -4.03
C ARG A 102 -2.54 -16.79 -3.24
N ALA A 103 -3.25 -15.76 -3.70
CA ALA A 103 -4.45 -15.26 -3.05
C ALA A 103 -5.56 -16.32 -2.92
N ASP A 104 -5.70 -17.20 -3.91
CA ASP A 104 -6.68 -18.29 -3.89
C ASP A 104 -6.33 -19.35 -2.84
N GLU A 105 -5.04 -19.72 -2.72
CA GLU A 105 -4.56 -20.60 -1.66
C GLU A 105 -4.83 -20.00 -0.28
N LEU A 106 -4.50 -18.71 -0.09
CA LEU A 106 -4.73 -18.02 1.18
C LEU A 106 -6.22 -17.95 1.53
N LYS A 107 -7.09 -17.66 0.55
CA LYS A 107 -8.56 -17.68 0.75
C LYS A 107 -9.07 -19.09 1.07
N ARG A 108 -8.51 -20.14 0.46
CA ARG A 108 -8.87 -21.53 0.75
C ARG A 108 -8.52 -21.89 2.19
N ILE A 109 -7.32 -21.50 2.66
CA ILE A 109 -6.89 -21.72 4.05
C ILE A 109 -7.83 -21.05 5.06
N LEU A 110 -8.35 -19.86 4.73
CA LEU A 110 -9.38 -19.21 5.56
C LEU A 110 -10.68 -20.03 5.58
N ALA A 111 -11.16 -20.44 4.40
CA ALA A 111 -12.39 -21.21 4.27
C ALA A 111 -12.32 -22.57 5.00
N GLU A 112 -11.20 -23.29 4.90
CA GLU A 112 -10.95 -24.56 5.62
C GLU A 112 -10.99 -24.40 7.14
N ARG A 113 -10.75 -23.18 7.65
CA ARG A 113 -10.84 -22.84 9.07
C ARG A 113 -12.21 -22.30 9.48
N GLY A 114 -13.19 -22.34 8.59
CA GLY A 114 -14.53 -21.78 8.81
C GLY A 114 -14.58 -20.25 8.79
N LEU A 115 -13.52 -19.58 8.33
CA LEU A 115 -13.44 -18.13 8.24
C LEU A 115 -13.93 -17.65 6.87
N PRO A 116 -14.65 -16.52 6.80
CA PRO A 116 -15.21 -16.07 5.54
C PRO A 116 -14.12 -15.58 4.57
N ALA A 117 -14.22 -15.94 3.29
CA ALA A 117 -13.20 -15.63 2.29
C ALA A 117 -12.93 -14.12 2.11
N PHE A 118 -13.91 -13.25 2.40
CA PHE A 118 -13.72 -11.79 2.34
C PHE A 118 -12.73 -11.28 3.40
N ALA A 119 -12.50 -12.04 4.48
CA ALA A 119 -11.53 -11.70 5.52
C ALA A 119 -10.11 -11.56 4.96
N PHE A 120 -9.81 -12.17 3.81
CA PHE A 120 -8.54 -11.94 3.09
C PHE A 120 -8.25 -10.44 2.84
N GLY A 121 -9.26 -9.67 2.41
CA GLY A 121 -9.12 -8.23 2.19
C GLY A 121 -8.88 -7.45 3.49
N GLY A 122 -9.39 -7.99 4.60
CA GLY A 122 -9.15 -7.50 5.95
C GLY A 122 -7.74 -7.79 6.40
N VAL A 123 -7.23 -9.02 6.24
CA VAL A 123 -5.89 -9.41 6.70
C VAL A 123 -4.80 -8.47 6.19
N ALA A 124 -4.90 -7.97 4.95
CA ALA A 124 -3.96 -6.98 4.39
C ALA A 124 -3.92 -5.62 5.12
N GLN A 125 -4.88 -5.33 6.02
CA GLN A 125 -4.89 -4.14 6.88
C GLN A 125 -4.17 -4.37 8.23
N TRP A 126 -4.02 -5.63 8.66
CA TRP A 126 -3.35 -6.02 9.92
C TRP A 126 -1.96 -6.61 9.71
N LEU A 127 -1.75 -7.25 8.55
CA LEU A 127 -0.53 -7.93 8.19
C LEU A 127 0.18 -7.18 7.06
N GLU A 128 1.48 -7.01 7.20
CA GLU A 128 2.39 -6.37 6.25
C GLU A 128 2.59 -7.26 5.01
N MET A 129 1.53 -7.40 4.20
CA MET A 129 1.56 -8.22 2.99
C MET A 129 2.09 -7.39 1.80
N VAL A 130 3.03 -7.98 1.06
CA VAL A 130 3.53 -7.44 -0.21
C VAL A 130 3.25 -8.41 -1.34
N ARG A 131 3.08 -7.89 -2.55
CA ARG A 131 2.97 -8.69 -3.77
C ARG A 131 4.36 -8.93 -4.31
N VAL A 132 4.69 -10.20 -4.56
CA VAL A 132 6.05 -10.60 -4.94
C VAL A 132 6.12 -10.97 -6.44
N PRO A 133 7.16 -10.52 -7.17
CA PRO A 133 7.39 -10.92 -8.56
C PRO A 133 7.52 -12.44 -8.73
N PRO A 134 7.20 -13.00 -9.91
CA PRO A 134 6.84 -12.31 -11.16
C PRO A 134 5.41 -11.75 -11.21
N SER A 135 4.60 -12.01 -10.17
CA SER A 135 3.22 -11.55 -10.06
C SER A 135 3.12 -10.02 -10.01
N GLY A 136 2.19 -9.44 -10.77
CA GLY A 136 1.96 -7.99 -10.81
C GLY A 136 2.94 -7.21 -11.68
N THR A 137 3.74 -7.92 -12.47
CA THR A 137 4.54 -7.34 -13.56
C THR A 137 3.68 -7.11 -14.80
N TRP A 138 4.23 -6.43 -15.80
CA TRP A 138 3.51 -6.21 -17.07
C TRP A 138 3.19 -7.53 -17.79
N GLU A 139 4.14 -8.47 -17.78
CA GLU A 139 4.01 -9.80 -18.40
C GLU A 139 3.10 -10.74 -17.61
N GLN A 140 3.05 -10.59 -16.28
CA GLN A 140 2.14 -11.34 -15.42
C GLN A 140 1.28 -10.40 -14.59
N ARG A 141 0.28 -9.82 -15.26
CA ARG A 141 -0.62 -8.80 -14.70
C ARG A 141 -1.36 -9.23 -13.43
N ARG A 142 -1.60 -10.53 -13.26
CA ARG A 142 -2.23 -11.07 -12.06
C ARG A 142 -1.24 -10.95 -10.91
N ALA A 143 -1.48 -9.97 -10.04
CA ALA A 143 -0.64 -9.61 -8.90
C ALA A 143 -1.02 -10.39 -7.62
N ASP A 144 -1.32 -11.68 -7.73
CA ASP A 144 -1.91 -12.50 -6.68
C ASP A 144 -0.93 -13.31 -5.83
N LEU A 145 0.38 -13.24 -6.06
CA LEU A 145 1.38 -13.89 -5.22
C LEU A 145 1.82 -12.95 -4.09
N TYR A 146 1.65 -13.37 -2.84
CA TYR A 146 1.91 -12.56 -1.65
C TYR A 146 3.02 -13.15 -0.79
N GLY A 147 3.80 -12.27 -0.17
CA GLY A 147 4.76 -12.59 0.90
C GLY A 147 4.63 -11.62 2.07
N LEU A 148 5.33 -11.89 3.17
CA LEU A 148 5.50 -10.92 4.25
C LEU A 148 6.53 -9.85 3.85
N ALA A 149 6.27 -8.60 4.21
CA ALA A 149 7.17 -7.49 3.91
C ALA A 149 8.53 -7.66 4.58
N ASP A 150 8.57 -8.13 5.84
CA ASP A 150 9.81 -8.33 6.60
C ASP A 150 10.71 -9.43 6.04
N ALA A 151 10.14 -10.43 5.36
CA ALA A 151 10.87 -11.45 4.61
C ALA A 151 11.34 -10.94 3.24
N TRP A 152 10.75 -9.86 2.71
CA TRP A 152 11.04 -9.34 1.37
C TRP A 152 11.99 -8.14 1.37
N ILE A 153 11.79 -7.21 2.30
CA ILE A 153 12.57 -5.99 2.50
C ILE A 153 13.06 -5.91 3.94
N ARG A 154 14.23 -5.28 4.13
CA ARG A 154 14.78 -5.05 5.46
C ARG A 154 13.75 -4.31 6.32
N PRO A 155 13.36 -4.87 7.49
CA PRO A 155 12.42 -4.21 8.39
C PRO A 155 12.95 -2.85 8.87
N ALA A 156 12.07 -1.86 8.92
CA ALA A 156 12.33 -0.56 9.53
C ALA A 156 11.14 -0.16 10.39
N ALA A 157 11.39 0.07 11.68
CA ALA A 157 10.35 0.50 12.61
C ALA A 157 10.09 2.00 12.47
N HIS A 158 8.85 2.37 12.17
CA HIS A 158 8.39 3.75 12.15
C HIS A 158 7.07 3.86 12.91
N ASN A 159 6.87 4.99 13.60
CA ASN A 159 5.59 5.32 14.21
C ASN A 159 4.67 6.04 13.20
N GLU A 160 3.38 6.12 13.52
CA GLU A 160 2.39 6.75 12.66
C GLU A 160 2.70 8.23 12.38
N SER A 161 3.21 8.97 13.37
CA SER A 161 3.56 10.38 13.22
C SER A 161 4.64 10.60 12.14
N ALA A 162 5.74 9.84 12.21
CA ALA A 162 6.81 9.88 11.22
C ALA A 162 6.32 9.48 9.82
N GLY A 163 5.43 8.49 9.76
CA GLY A 163 4.77 8.09 8.52
C GLY A 163 3.91 9.21 7.92
N LEU A 164 3.09 9.87 8.74
CA LEU A 164 2.22 10.98 8.32
C LEU A 164 3.03 12.20 7.89
N GLU A 165 4.15 12.49 8.57
CA GLU A 165 5.09 13.54 8.14
C GLU A 165 5.69 13.22 6.78
N HIS A 166 6.18 11.99 6.59
CA HIS A 166 6.68 11.54 5.31
C HIS A 166 5.60 11.67 4.21
N GLN A 167 4.39 11.19 4.45
CA GLN A 167 3.28 11.31 3.50
C GLN A 167 3.01 12.78 3.10
N ARG A 168 3.07 13.72 4.05
CA ARG A 168 2.93 15.16 3.77
C ARG A 168 4.08 15.71 2.91
N ASN A 169 5.29 15.21 3.10
CA ASN A 169 6.49 15.67 2.40
C ASN A 169 6.64 15.09 0.98
N VAL A 170 6.14 13.86 0.74
CA VAL A 170 6.23 13.19 -0.57
C VAL A 170 4.98 13.41 -1.43
N ALA A 171 3.82 13.71 -0.82
CA ALA A 171 2.73 14.31 -1.58
C ALA A 171 3.24 15.62 -2.19
N PRO A 172 2.92 15.95 -3.46
CA PRO A 172 3.37 17.20 -4.06
C PRO A 172 2.86 18.37 -3.21
N THR A 173 3.73 18.92 -2.36
CA THR A 173 3.49 20.19 -1.69
C THR A 173 3.53 21.24 -2.78
N LEU A 174 2.35 21.60 -3.29
CA LEU A 174 2.19 22.78 -4.11
C LEU A 174 2.77 23.98 -3.33
N PRO A 175 3.59 24.82 -3.98
CA PRO A 175 4.32 25.87 -3.29
C PRO A 175 3.38 26.72 -2.46
N ARG A 176 3.74 26.95 -1.19
CA ARG A 176 3.04 27.93 -0.35
C ARG A 176 3.20 29.30 -1.01
N ARG A 177 2.08 29.89 -1.45
CA ARG A 177 2.02 31.28 -1.92
C ARG A 177 2.76 32.17 -0.92
N LYS A 178 3.87 32.79 -1.34
CA LYS A 178 4.46 33.92 -0.62
C LYS A 178 3.37 35.00 -0.56
N GLY A 179 3.05 35.47 0.65
CA GLY A 179 2.13 36.59 0.82
C GLY A 179 2.60 37.74 -0.07
N LYS A 180 1.73 38.25 -0.94
CA LYS A 180 1.99 39.54 -1.57
C LYS A 180 1.92 40.55 -0.45
N GLY A 181 3.07 41.17 -0.14
CA GLY A 181 3.11 42.36 0.70
C GLY A 181 2.17 43.40 0.09
N ALA A 182 1.37 44.01 0.96
CA ALA A 182 0.60 45.18 0.63
C ALA A 182 1.56 46.35 0.43
N HIS A 183 1.52 46.94 -0.76
CA HIS A 183 1.87 48.33 -1.02
C HIS A 183 0.73 48.90 -1.87
#